data_AF-A0A080Z607-F1
#
_entry.id   AF-A0A080Z607-F1
#
_cell.length_a   1.000
_cell.length_b   1.000
_cell.length_c   1.000
_cell.angle_alpha   90.00
_cell.angle_beta   90.00
_cell.angle_gamma   90.00
#
_symmetry.space_group_name_H-M   'P 1'
#
loop_
_entity.id
_entity.type
_entity.pdbx_description
1 polymer ?
#
loop_
_entity_poly.entity_id
_entity_poly.type
_entity_poly.pdbx_seq_one_letter_code
_entity_poly.pdbx_strand_id
1 'polypeptide(L)'
;MKVSTLLGVRKAVYKRRYRKILLLHLLRCTIKERNYLTVASLCDPTNSAWQRLYNEGHPGSFVAAVSLPPASFKVLLAEFSKFYKLKWRPRRQGRPPKLRFLHAVLGCVLHFYKSAVEMKTLCEIFGVPPDTLSNILATAEVALELALNALPDASIRYLTKNTQLEWPKAVQAHEPLVSGVW
;
A
#
# COMPACT_ATOMS: atom_id res chain seq x y z
N MET A 1 -0.93 -42.35 -41.17
CA MET A 1 -1.98 -42.36 -40.11
C MET A 1 -1.43 -42.51 -38.67
N LYS A 2 -0.27 -41.94 -38.28
CA LYS A 2 0.32 -42.15 -36.93
C LYS A 2 0.53 -40.88 -36.08
N VAL A 3 0.49 -39.68 -36.67
CA VAL A 3 0.81 -38.42 -35.98
C VAL A 3 -0.42 -37.82 -35.28
N SER A 4 -1.60 -37.92 -35.89
CA SER A 4 -2.87 -37.44 -35.33
C SER A 4 -3.29 -38.20 -34.08
N THR A 5 -3.03 -39.50 -34.02
CA THR A 5 -3.31 -40.36 -32.86
C THR A 5 -2.40 -40.03 -31.68
N LEU A 6 -1.10 -39.79 -31.89
CA LEU A 6 -0.16 -39.35 -30.85
C LEU A 6 -0.51 -37.97 -30.27
N LEU A 7 -0.93 -37.03 -31.13
CA LEU A 7 -1.45 -35.72 -30.70
C LEU A 7 -2.74 -35.84 -29.88
N GLY A 8 -3.63 -36.77 -30.25
CA GLY A 8 -4.84 -37.08 -29.50
C GLY A 8 -4.55 -37.63 -28.10
N VAL A 9 -3.60 -38.55 -27.98
CA VAL A 9 -3.17 -39.12 -26.69
C VAL A 9 -2.53 -38.04 -25.81
N ARG A 10 -1.65 -37.18 -26.35
CA ARG A 10 -1.05 -36.06 -25.60
C ARG A 10 -2.10 -35.07 -25.09
N LYS A 11 -3.10 -34.72 -25.91
CA LYS A 11 -4.23 -33.87 -25.51
C LYS A 11 -5.09 -34.53 -24.41
N ALA A 12 -5.32 -35.84 -24.48
CA ALA A 12 -6.06 -36.58 -23.47
C ALA A 12 -5.32 -36.65 -22.12
N VAL A 13 -4.01 -36.88 -22.14
CA VAL A 13 -3.16 -36.84 -20.93
C VAL A 13 -3.14 -35.44 -20.31
N TYR A 14 -3.00 -34.40 -21.13
CA TYR A 14 -3.07 -33.01 -20.67
C TYR A 14 -4.42 -32.69 -20.02
N LYS A 15 -5.53 -33.08 -20.65
CA LYS A 15 -6.90 -32.87 -20.12
C LYS A 15 -7.14 -33.60 -18.79
N ARG A 16 -6.61 -34.82 -18.64
CA ARG A 16 -6.65 -35.57 -17.37
C ARG A 16 -5.84 -34.89 -16.27
N ARG A 17 -4.63 -34.42 -16.58
CA ARG A 17 -3.77 -33.67 -15.63
C ARG A 17 -4.44 -32.36 -15.21
N TYR A 18 -4.96 -31.59 -16.16
CA TYR A 18 -5.69 -30.34 -15.88
C TYR A 18 -6.90 -30.57 -14.98
N ARG A 19 -7.73 -31.59 -15.27
CA ARG A 19 -8.87 -31.96 -14.41
C ARG A 19 -8.45 -32.34 -13.00
N LYS A 20 -7.34 -33.08 -12.85
CA LYS A 20 -6.80 -33.46 -11.54
C LYS A 20 -6.32 -32.23 -10.76
N ILE A 21 -5.62 -31.30 -11.41
CA ILE A 21 -5.20 -30.03 -10.80
C ILE A 21 -6.40 -29.19 -10.39
N LEU A 22 -7.42 -29.08 -11.27
CA LEU A 22 -8.65 -28.35 -10.99
C LEU A 22 -9.40 -28.96 -9.78
N LEU A 23 -9.52 -30.29 -9.74
CA LEU A 23 -10.12 -31.00 -8.60
C LEU A 23 -9.34 -30.77 -7.30
N LEU A 24 -8.01 -30.83 -7.33
CA LEU A 24 -7.17 -30.55 -6.16
C LEU A 24 -7.32 -29.08 -5.70
N HIS A 25 -7.41 -28.14 -6.63
CA HIS A 25 -7.67 -26.74 -6.31
C HIS A 25 -9.06 -26.54 -5.68
N LEU A 26 -10.11 -27.15 -6.25
CA LEU A 26 -11.45 -27.10 -5.69
C LEU A 26 -11.51 -27.75 -4.30
N LEU A 27 -10.90 -28.91 -4.11
CA LEU A 27 -10.78 -29.56 -2.80
C LEU A 27 -10.04 -28.68 -1.80
N ARG A 28 -8.94 -28.03 -2.21
CA ARG A 28 -8.24 -27.06 -1.37
C ARG A 28 -9.13 -25.88 -0.98
N CYS A 29 -9.99 -25.40 -1.89
CA CYS A 29 -10.97 -24.35 -1.59
C CYS A 29 -12.08 -24.83 -0.65
N THR A 30 -12.38 -26.14 -0.58
CA THR A 30 -13.34 -26.71 0.39
C THR A 30 -12.74 -26.90 1.78
N ILE A 31 -11.41 -27.04 1.89
CA ILE A 31 -10.72 -27.13 3.17
C ILE A 31 -10.72 -25.73 3.80
N LYS A 32 -11.56 -25.52 4.82
CA LYS A 32 -11.54 -24.31 5.66
C LYS A 32 -10.35 -24.36 6.63
N GLU A 33 -9.14 -24.41 6.11
CA GLU A 33 -7.95 -24.17 6.92
C GLU A 33 -7.89 -22.68 7.26
N ARG A 34 -8.13 -22.35 8.52
CA ARG A 34 -8.02 -20.98 9.03
C ARG A 34 -6.53 -20.64 9.26
N ASN A 35 -5.74 -20.64 8.19
CA ASN A 35 -4.35 -20.21 8.23
C ASN A 35 -4.29 -18.68 8.06
N TYR A 36 -4.48 -17.95 9.16
CA TYR A 36 -4.36 -16.49 9.19
C TYR A 36 -3.16 -16.06 10.02
N LEU A 37 -2.59 -14.89 9.70
CA LEU A 37 -1.51 -14.30 10.49
C LEU A 37 -2.05 -13.94 11.87
N THR A 38 -1.51 -14.60 12.89
CA THR A 38 -1.83 -14.30 14.28
C THR A 38 -0.86 -13.27 14.84
N VAL A 39 -1.27 -12.59 15.92
CA VAL A 39 -0.39 -11.62 16.61
C VAL A 39 0.91 -12.27 17.09
N ALA A 40 0.89 -13.56 17.46
CA ALA A 40 2.07 -14.28 17.91
C ALA A 40 3.11 -14.53 16.80
N SER A 41 2.67 -14.52 15.54
CA SER A 41 3.53 -14.71 14.37
C SER A 41 4.12 -13.40 13.84
N LEU A 42 3.73 -12.25 14.41
CA LEU A 42 4.11 -10.93 13.93
C LEU A 42 5.08 -10.25 14.90
N CYS A 43 5.98 -9.43 14.37
CA CYS A 43 6.83 -8.57 15.18
C CYS A 43 5.98 -7.55 15.95
N ASP A 44 6.49 -7.08 17.10
CA ASP A 44 5.80 -6.00 17.79
C ASP A 44 5.87 -4.70 16.95
N PRO A 45 4.77 -3.93 16.82
CA PRO A 45 4.75 -2.70 16.03
C PRO A 45 5.83 -1.68 16.40
N THR A 46 6.29 -1.65 17.67
CA THR A 46 7.38 -0.74 18.08
C THR A 46 8.74 -1.14 17.53
N ASN A 47 8.90 -2.39 17.12
CA ASN A 47 10.15 -2.92 16.53
C ASN A 47 9.94 -3.28 15.04
N SER A 48 8.87 -2.78 14.45
CA SER A 48 8.49 -3.08 13.07
C SER A 48 9.47 -2.52 12.05
N ALA A 49 9.44 -3.05 10.81
CA ALA A 49 10.27 -2.55 9.73
C ALA A 49 9.95 -1.07 9.43
N TRP A 50 8.67 -0.70 9.50
CA TRP A 50 8.24 0.68 9.41
C TRP A 50 8.87 1.58 10.48
N GLN A 51 8.89 1.13 11.75
CA GLN A 51 9.43 1.96 12.83
C GLN A 51 10.91 2.26 12.62
N ARG A 52 11.69 1.27 12.17
CA ARG A 52 13.11 1.46 11.82
C ARG A 52 13.28 2.47 10.69
N LEU A 53 12.52 2.30 9.60
CA LEU A 53 12.53 3.22 8.47
C LEU A 53 12.22 4.67 8.90
N TYR A 54 11.19 4.84 9.74
CA TYR A 54 10.79 6.16 10.24
C TYR A 54 11.84 6.79 11.15
N ASN A 55 12.47 6.01 12.03
CA ASN A 55 13.49 6.49 12.95
C ASN A 55 14.80 6.85 12.24
N GLU A 56 15.22 6.07 11.24
CA GLU A 56 16.41 6.34 10.44
C GLU A 56 16.21 7.56 9.52
N GLY A 57 15.02 7.71 8.94
CA GLY A 57 14.65 8.90 8.17
C GLY A 57 15.42 9.10 6.86
N HIS A 58 16.08 8.06 6.34
CA HIS A 58 16.86 8.16 5.10
C HIS A 58 15.97 8.54 3.90
N PRO A 59 16.22 9.67 3.21
CA PRO A 59 15.28 10.21 2.21
C PRO A 59 14.92 9.24 1.09
N GLY A 60 15.92 8.55 0.50
CA GLY A 60 15.70 7.64 -0.61
C GLY A 60 14.85 6.42 -0.22
N SER A 61 15.12 5.84 0.95
CA SER A 61 14.38 4.68 1.47
C SER A 61 12.96 5.07 1.85
N PHE A 62 12.79 6.27 2.41
CA PHE A 62 11.50 6.79 2.83
C PHE A 62 10.60 7.11 1.62
N VAL A 63 11.13 7.78 0.59
CA VAL A 63 10.43 8.00 -0.69
C VAL A 63 10.11 6.66 -1.35
N ALA A 64 11.04 5.71 -1.34
CA ALA A 64 10.78 4.37 -1.86
C ALA A 64 9.69 3.63 -1.07
N ALA A 65 9.41 3.97 0.19
CA ALA A 65 8.39 3.31 1.00
C ALA A 65 7.01 3.99 0.92
N VAL A 66 6.93 5.32 0.82
CA VAL A 66 5.64 6.06 0.88
C VAL A 66 5.48 7.13 -0.21
N SER A 67 6.38 7.19 -1.19
CA SER A 67 6.41 8.17 -2.29
C SER A 67 6.51 9.63 -1.87
N LEU A 68 6.79 9.91 -0.60
CA LEU A 68 6.93 11.25 -0.05
C LEU A 68 8.29 11.39 0.62
N PRO A 69 8.95 12.55 0.53
CA PRO A 69 10.15 12.81 1.33
C PRO A 69 9.77 12.96 2.82
N PRO A 70 10.70 12.71 3.74
CA PRO A 70 10.44 12.81 5.19
C PRO A 70 9.87 14.17 5.63
N ALA A 71 10.27 15.27 4.98
CA ALA A 71 9.76 16.61 5.26
C ALA A 71 8.26 16.75 4.92
N SER A 72 7.86 16.41 3.70
CA SER A 72 6.45 16.45 3.27
C SER A 72 5.58 15.47 4.07
N PHE A 73 6.13 14.32 4.43
CA PHE A 73 5.44 13.37 5.30
C PHE A 73 5.12 13.98 6.68
N LYS A 74 6.04 14.74 7.29
CA LYS A 74 5.79 15.43 8.56
C LYS A 74 4.71 16.50 8.45
N VAL A 75 4.67 17.24 7.35
CA VAL A 75 3.62 18.23 7.06
C VAL A 75 2.25 17.53 6.96
N LEU A 76 2.18 16.46 6.16
CA LEU A 76 0.97 15.66 6.03
C LEU A 76 0.54 15.02 7.36
N LEU A 77 1.51 14.54 8.16
CA LEU A 77 1.26 13.98 9.48
C LEU A 77 0.65 14.99 10.45
N ALA A 78 1.10 16.25 10.39
CA ALA A 78 0.55 17.32 11.22
C ALA A 78 -0.93 17.56 10.90
N GLU A 79 -1.31 17.61 9.62
CA GLU A 79 -2.72 17.74 9.21
C GLU A 79 -3.52 16.48 9.52
N PHE A 80 -2.98 15.30 9.21
CA PHE A 80 -3.60 14.01 9.51
C PHE A 80 -3.93 13.85 11.00
N SER A 81 -3.06 14.32 11.89
CA SER A 81 -3.25 14.24 13.34
C SER A 81 -4.49 14.98 13.85
N LYS A 82 -4.96 16.00 13.12
CA LYS A 82 -6.17 16.76 13.47
C LYS A 82 -7.45 15.93 13.26
N PHE A 83 -7.43 15.04 12.26
CA PHE A 83 -8.60 14.26 11.85
C PHE A 83 -8.60 12.84 12.40
N TYR A 84 -7.43 12.20 12.52
CA TYR A 84 -7.31 10.83 13.02
C TYR A 84 -7.23 10.79 14.56
N LYS A 85 -8.36 10.52 15.21
CA LYS A 85 -8.41 10.35 16.67
C LYS A 85 -8.16 8.90 17.06
N LEU A 86 -6.99 8.61 17.62
CA LEU A 86 -6.75 7.33 18.28
C LEU A 86 -7.75 7.15 19.43
N LYS A 87 -8.61 6.13 19.33
CA LYS A 87 -9.66 5.81 20.32
C LYS A 87 -9.08 5.19 21.60
N TRP A 88 -8.05 5.78 22.17
CA TRP A 88 -7.42 5.32 23.41
C TRP A 88 -7.01 6.48 24.29
N ARG A 89 -7.33 6.38 25.57
CA ARG A 89 -6.89 7.31 26.62
C ARG A 89 -6.28 6.51 27.75
N PRO A 90 -5.13 6.92 28.32
CA PRO A 90 -4.66 6.36 29.58
C PRO A 90 -5.81 6.47 30.60
N ARG A 91 -6.20 5.36 31.23
CA ARG A 91 -7.35 5.19 32.17
C ARG A 91 -8.71 4.77 31.59
N ARG A 92 -8.90 4.65 30.27
CA ARG A 92 -10.10 3.97 29.73
C ARG A 92 -9.90 2.45 29.73
N GLN A 93 -10.92 1.72 30.15
CA GLN A 93 -10.93 0.26 30.08
C GLN A 93 -10.90 -0.19 28.61
N GLY A 94 -10.07 -1.20 28.30
CA GLY A 94 -9.95 -1.79 26.98
C GLY A 94 -8.50 -2.02 26.52
N ARG A 95 -8.33 -2.86 25.50
CA ARG A 95 -7.03 -3.14 24.89
C ARG A 95 -6.54 -1.90 24.13
N PRO A 96 -5.29 -1.45 24.35
CA PRO A 96 -4.73 -0.35 23.57
C PRO A 96 -4.68 -0.70 22.07
N PRO A 97 -4.82 0.28 21.17
CA PRO A 97 -4.66 0.06 19.74
C PRO A 97 -3.26 -0.50 19.46
N LYS A 98 -3.19 -1.44 18.51
CA LYS A 98 -1.94 -2.14 18.19
C LYS A 98 -0.92 -1.17 17.55
N LEU A 99 -1.37 -0.34 16.61
CA LEU A 99 -0.62 0.79 16.08
C LEU A 99 -0.83 2.02 16.97
N ARG A 100 0.13 2.30 17.84
CA ARG A 100 0.06 3.40 18.82
C ARG A 100 0.47 4.75 18.25
N PHE A 101 1.29 4.74 17.20
CA PHE A 101 1.86 5.95 16.63
C PHE A 101 1.11 6.39 15.38
N LEU A 102 0.74 7.67 15.32
CA LEU A 102 0.04 8.27 14.17
C LEU A 102 0.88 8.18 12.88
N HIS A 103 2.20 8.35 12.99
CA HIS A 103 3.09 8.21 11.83
C HIS A 103 3.03 6.79 11.24
N ALA A 104 2.80 5.76 12.06
CA ALA A 104 2.68 4.39 11.59
C ALA A 104 1.32 4.09 10.96
N VAL A 105 0.25 4.73 11.43
CA VAL A 105 -1.04 4.69 10.76
C VAL A 105 -0.98 5.37 9.39
N LEU A 106 -0.43 6.59 9.32
CA LEU A 106 -0.28 7.31 8.06
C LEU A 106 0.64 6.56 7.09
N GLY A 107 1.78 6.08 7.58
CA GLY A 107 2.70 5.26 6.79
C GLY A 107 2.04 4.01 6.22
N CYS A 108 1.17 3.37 6.98
CA CYS A 108 0.43 2.18 6.55
C CYS A 108 -0.50 2.46 5.36
N VAL A 109 -1.30 3.53 5.43
CA VAL A 109 -2.20 3.90 4.33
C VAL A 109 -1.42 4.31 3.09
N LEU A 110 -0.35 5.09 3.26
CA LEU A 110 0.48 5.49 2.13
C LEU A 110 1.19 4.29 1.48
N HIS A 111 1.66 3.32 2.27
CA HIS A 111 2.26 2.10 1.74
C HIS A 111 1.23 1.26 0.96
N PHE A 112 -0.01 1.22 1.43
CA PHE A 112 -1.12 0.57 0.74
C PHE A 112 -1.41 1.19 -0.63
N TYR A 113 -1.38 2.52 -0.76
CA TYR A 113 -1.57 3.19 -2.06
C TYR A 113 -0.32 3.17 -2.96
N LYS A 114 0.87 3.16 -2.37
CA LYS A 114 2.14 3.30 -3.10
C LYS A 114 2.60 2.01 -3.77
N SER A 115 2.19 0.85 -3.31
CA SER A 115 2.66 -0.42 -3.87
C SER A 115 1.55 -1.46 -3.91
N ALA A 116 1.55 -2.30 -4.95
CA ALA A 116 0.67 -3.45 -5.05
C ALA A 116 1.15 -4.54 -4.08
N VAL A 117 0.99 -4.27 -2.78
CA VAL A 117 1.45 -5.10 -1.68
C VAL A 117 0.30 -5.97 -1.21
N GLU A 118 0.55 -7.27 -1.04
CA GLU A 118 -0.43 -8.14 -0.40
C GLU A 118 -0.68 -7.67 1.03
N MET A 119 -1.93 -7.79 1.49
CA MET A 119 -2.33 -7.44 2.86
C MET A 119 -1.42 -8.12 3.92
N LYS A 120 -0.92 -9.33 3.64
CA LYS A 120 -0.02 -10.09 4.53
C LYS A 120 1.33 -9.41 4.70
N THR A 121 1.92 -8.90 3.62
CA THR A 121 3.19 -8.18 3.67
C THR A 121 3.03 -6.87 4.45
N LEU A 122 1.91 -6.17 4.31
CA LEU A 122 1.60 -5.02 5.16
C LEU A 122 1.48 -5.42 6.64
N CYS A 123 0.84 -6.56 6.94
CA CYS A 123 0.76 -7.09 8.30
C CYS A 123 2.16 -7.33 8.90
N GLU A 124 3.09 -7.87 8.12
CA GLU A 124 4.49 -8.12 8.52
C GLU A 124 5.28 -6.82 8.71
N ILE A 125 5.15 -5.86 7.79
CA ILE A 125 5.88 -4.58 7.84
C ILE A 125 5.48 -3.76 9.07
N PHE A 126 4.20 -3.77 9.44
CA PHE A 126 3.64 -2.94 10.52
C PHE A 126 3.38 -3.72 11.83
N GLY A 127 3.49 -5.06 11.83
CA GLY A 127 3.29 -5.90 13.01
C GLY A 127 1.82 -6.00 13.46
N VAL A 128 0.87 -5.96 12.52
CA VAL A 128 -0.57 -5.87 12.79
C VAL A 128 -1.33 -7.00 12.09
N PRO A 129 -2.26 -7.70 12.75
CA PRO A 129 -3.01 -8.79 12.11
C PRO A 129 -4.03 -8.26 11.09
N PRO A 130 -4.46 -9.09 10.12
CA PRO A 130 -5.26 -8.65 8.97
C PRO A 130 -6.54 -7.89 9.34
N ASP A 131 -7.33 -8.38 10.30
CA ASP A 131 -8.59 -7.72 10.68
C ASP A 131 -8.34 -6.34 11.31
N THR A 132 -7.25 -6.21 12.07
CA THR A 132 -6.89 -4.91 12.67
C THR A 132 -6.36 -3.97 11.59
N LEU A 133 -5.58 -4.48 10.63
CA LEU A 133 -5.07 -3.71 9.51
C LEU A 133 -6.22 -3.13 8.66
N SER A 134 -7.21 -3.95 8.29
CA SER A 134 -8.37 -3.51 7.51
C SER A 134 -9.16 -2.39 8.21
N ASN A 135 -9.37 -2.51 9.52
CA ASN A 135 -10.05 -1.46 10.31
C ASN A 135 -9.23 -0.17 10.39
N ILE A 136 -7.91 -0.28 10.49
CA ILE A 136 -7.01 0.87 10.49
C ILE A 136 -7.05 1.56 9.14
N LEU A 137 -6.93 0.82 8.04
CA LEU A 137 -7.00 1.39 6.68
C LEU A 137 -8.32 2.14 6.48
N ALA A 138 -9.47 1.50 6.76
CA ALA A 138 -10.78 2.12 6.57
C ALA A 138 -10.96 3.44 7.34
N THR A 139 -10.44 3.53 8.57
CA THR A 139 -10.52 4.76 9.36
C THR A 139 -9.47 5.80 8.98
N ALA A 140 -8.30 5.35 8.55
CA ALA A 140 -7.19 6.22 8.22
C ALA A 140 -7.31 6.80 6.80
N GLU A 141 -7.96 6.11 5.86
CA GLU A 141 -8.30 6.66 4.55
C GLU A 141 -9.21 7.89 4.67
N VAL A 142 -10.26 7.80 5.49
CA VAL A 142 -11.15 8.95 5.74
C VAL A 142 -10.39 10.14 6.34
N ALA A 143 -9.49 9.88 7.28
CA ALA A 143 -8.69 10.95 7.87
C ALA A 143 -7.65 11.52 6.89
N LEU A 144 -7.10 10.68 6.00
CA LEU A 144 -6.16 11.09 4.97
C LEU A 144 -6.84 11.98 3.94
N GLU A 145 -8.05 11.63 3.50
CA GLU A 145 -8.85 12.46 2.60
C GLU A 145 -9.09 13.87 3.18
N LEU A 146 -9.53 13.94 4.44
CA LEU A 146 -9.74 15.22 5.12
C LEU A 146 -8.43 16.02 5.27
N ALA A 147 -7.33 15.35 5.57
CA ALA A 147 -6.01 15.99 5.68
C ALA A 147 -5.51 16.56 4.35
N LEU A 148 -5.70 15.81 3.25
CA LEU A 148 -5.32 16.27 1.91
C LEU A 148 -6.19 17.45 1.46
N ASN A 149 -7.49 17.44 1.76
CA ASN A 149 -8.38 18.56 1.47
C ASN A 149 -8.01 19.86 2.22
N ALA A 150 -7.39 19.74 3.40
CA ALA A 150 -6.89 20.87 4.17
C ALA A 150 -5.55 21.41 3.65
N LEU A 151 -4.81 20.63 2.86
CA LEU A 151 -3.49 21.00 2.34
C LEU A 151 -3.59 21.65 0.96
N PRO A 152 -3.20 22.94 0.82
CA PRO A 152 -3.22 23.61 -0.48
C PRO A 152 -2.28 22.94 -1.48
N ASP A 153 -1.14 22.43 -1.04
CA ASP A 153 -0.16 21.76 -1.90
C ASP A 153 -0.63 20.41 -2.43
N ALA A 154 -1.61 19.78 -1.76
CA ALA A 154 -2.22 18.54 -2.21
C ALA A 154 -3.37 18.76 -3.21
N SER A 155 -3.81 20.01 -3.38
CA SER A 155 -4.91 20.33 -4.30
C SER A 155 -4.50 20.09 -5.75
N ILE A 156 -5.32 19.31 -6.47
CA ILE A 156 -5.15 19.10 -7.90
C ILE A 156 -5.58 20.39 -8.61
N ARG A 157 -4.59 21.15 -9.10
CA ARG A 157 -4.82 22.36 -9.90
C ARG A 157 -4.36 22.11 -11.32
N TYR A 158 -5.30 22.22 -12.26
CA TYR A 158 -4.97 22.21 -13.67
C TYR A 158 -4.33 23.54 -14.05
N LEU A 159 -3.32 23.48 -14.90
CA LEU A 159 -2.69 24.68 -15.45
C LEU A 159 -3.70 25.49 -16.29
N THR A 160 -3.53 26.81 -16.28
CA THR A 160 -4.25 27.67 -17.22
C THR A 160 -3.68 27.52 -18.63
N LYS A 161 -4.46 27.83 -19.66
CA LYS A 161 -3.99 27.80 -21.06
C LYS A 161 -2.73 28.65 -21.28
N ASN A 162 -2.61 29.79 -20.60
CA ASN A 162 -1.43 30.65 -20.70
C ASN A 162 -0.20 29.94 -20.12
N THR A 163 -0.33 29.36 -18.93
CA THR A 163 0.74 28.60 -18.28
C THR A 163 1.14 27.36 -19.09
N GLN A 164 0.15 26.67 -19.69
CA GLN A 164 0.38 25.54 -20.61
C GLN A 164 1.18 25.94 -21.85
N LEU A 165 1.10 27.19 -22.33
CA LEU A 165 1.90 27.68 -23.45
C LEU A 165 3.30 28.16 -23.04
N GLU A 166 3.45 28.64 -21.80
CA GLU A 166 4.72 29.16 -21.28
C GLU A 166 5.69 28.05 -20.85
N TRP A 167 5.18 27.02 -20.19
CA TRP A 167 6.03 25.95 -19.64
C TRP A 167 6.78 25.15 -20.72
N PRO A 168 6.18 24.75 -21.84
CA PRO A 168 6.91 24.10 -22.93
C PRO A 168 8.04 24.97 -23.48
N LYS A 169 7.84 26.30 -23.55
CA LYS A 169 8.89 27.23 -23.99
C LYS A 169 10.04 27.28 -22.98
N ALA A 170 9.73 27.27 -21.69
CA ALA A 170 10.74 27.23 -20.63
C ALA A 170 11.51 25.91 -20.64
N VAL A 171 10.83 24.78 -20.83
CA VAL A 171 11.46 23.45 -20.98
C VAL A 171 12.34 23.42 -22.24
N GLN A 172 11.86 23.90 -23.38
CA GLN A 172 12.64 23.98 -24.61
C GLN A 172 13.89 24.87 -24.46
N ALA A 173 13.80 25.95 -23.69
CA ALA A 173 14.95 26.81 -23.40
C ALA A 173 15.99 26.11 -22.52
N HIS A 174 15.54 25.26 -21.58
CA HIS A 174 16.41 24.48 -20.70
C HIS A 174 16.99 23.23 -21.39
N GLU A 175 16.18 22.54 -22.19
CA GLU A 175 16.49 21.28 -22.87
C GLU A 175 16.14 21.36 -24.36
N PRO A 176 16.96 22.07 -25.16
CA PRO A 176 16.64 22.37 -26.57
C PRO A 176 16.60 21.14 -27.49
N LEU A 177 17.13 20.01 -27.04
CA LEU A 177 17.15 18.75 -27.80
C LEU A 177 15.85 17.95 -27.67
N VAL A 178 14.98 18.29 -26.71
CA VAL A 178 13.71 17.59 -26.49
C VAL A 178 12.63 18.26 -27.34
N SER A 179 12.20 17.61 -28.42
CA SER A 179 11.14 18.12 -29.32
C SER A 179 9.79 17.47 -29.04
N GLY A 180 8.68 18.21 -29.25
CA GLY A 180 7.32 17.67 -29.15
C GLY A 180 6.79 17.58 -27.72
N VAL A 181 7.24 18.47 -26.84
CA VAL A 181 6.66 18.69 -25.51
C VAL A 181 5.52 19.69 -25.68
N TRP A 182 4.27 19.24 -25.50
CA TRP A 182 3.05 20.03 -25.64
C TRP A 182 2.37 20.21 -24.28
#